data_AF-A0A8H7FG35-F1
#
_entry.id   AF-A0A8H7FG35-F1
#
_cell.length_a   1.000
_cell.length_b   1.000
_cell.length_c   1.000
_cell.angle_alpha   90.00
_cell.angle_beta   90.00
_cell.angle_gamma   90.00
#
_symmetry.space_group_name_H-M   'P 1'
#
loop_
_entity.id
_entity.type
_entity.pdbx_description
1 polymer ?
#
loop_
_entity_poly.entity_id
_entity_poly.type
_entity_poly.pdbx_seq_one_letter_code
_entity_poly.pdbx_strand_id
1 'polypeptide(L)'
;MPIVAQLIETHGDSIFQLTCLMDRGVDREIFLRRLASVTFPSLKHFAIQGRGESTTTKYELFREACPALMSVHFDGIYVPVHLQRLPRLTAVHMSCHHLLSRNDIQELRDALVQTSIIHLELNLKDAEMIWPPDIIFNLPTLQTFSMGLRGESAMLHITGFMVALHAPRMSVLAFTGDLRDPFDVLSPQIIGWRDKFPCLRTFGCPRFKNQALEALRLFAQAIPNLTVLRYYEENSLFTVLQETRGSSIAWPNLRTLSLSYPRDLCCSTSAAFVQLLKTRKAFGHPIEVLMLYSFHSRKFNEELISMVHFEPIRYDKEWPSSSSRSFEI
;
A
#
# COMPACT_ATOMS: atom_id res chain seq x y z
N MET A 1 -5.43 31.51 7.85
CA MET A 1 -6.13 30.72 8.87
C MET A 1 -7.61 31.08 9.03
N PRO A 2 -8.00 32.34 9.36
CA PRO A 2 -9.40 32.65 9.67
C PRO A 2 -10.38 32.37 8.52
N ILE A 3 -9.99 32.67 7.27
CA ILE A 3 -10.86 32.48 6.08
C ILE A 3 -11.18 31.01 5.81
N VAL A 4 -10.20 30.10 5.94
CA VAL A 4 -10.40 28.66 5.64
C VAL A 4 -11.29 28.00 6.69
N ALA A 5 -11.07 28.30 7.98
CA ALA A 5 -11.94 27.82 9.05
C ALA A 5 -13.38 28.33 8.87
N GLN A 6 -13.53 29.61 8.53
CA GLN A 6 -14.84 30.21 8.30
C GLN A 6 -15.57 29.61 7.08
N LEU A 7 -14.85 29.31 5.99
CA LEU A 7 -15.42 28.62 4.82
C LEU A 7 -15.89 27.21 5.17
N ILE A 8 -15.10 26.48 5.98
CA ILE A 8 -15.46 25.14 6.46
C ILE A 8 -16.69 25.21 7.38
N GLU A 9 -16.74 26.17 8.29
CA GLU A 9 -17.89 26.39 9.19
C GLU A 9 -19.15 26.81 8.41
N THR A 10 -19.01 27.61 7.36
CA THR A 10 -20.15 28.13 6.58
C THR A 10 -20.70 27.10 5.58
N HIS A 11 -19.84 26.26 5.01
CA HIS A 11 -20.19 25.37 3.91
C HIS A 11 -20.08 23.87 4.23
N GLY A 12 -19.76 23.50 5.48
CA GLY A 12 -19.48 22.11 5.92
C GLY A 12 -20.49 21.08 5.44
N ASP A 13 -21.78 21.43 5.43
CA ASP A 13 -22.88 20.56 4.99
C ASP A 13 -22.82 20.17 3.50
N SER A 14 -22.16 20.99 2.67
CA SER A 14 -22.01 20.78 1.23
C SER A 14 -20.67 20.16 0.83
N ILE A 15 -19.74 20.00 1.79
CA ILE A 15 -18.40 19.48 1.51
C ILE A 15 -18.46 17.96 1.40
N PHE A 16 -18.25 17.42 0.19
CA PHE A 16 -18.17 15.98 -0.05
C PHE A 16 -16.76 15.41 0.13
N GLN A 17 -15.74 16.24 -0.12
CA GLN A 17 -14.34 15.88 0.00
C GLN A 17 -13.57 17.06 0.60
N LEU A 18 -12.74 16.76 1.60
CA LEU A 18 -11.90 17.75 2.26
C LEU A 18 -10.47 17.23 2.33
N THR A 19 -9.54 17.97 1.72
CA THR A 19 -8.10 17.73 1.82
C THR A 19 -7.44 18.92 2.49
N CYS A 20 -6.82 18.68 3.64
CA CYS A 20 -6.16 19.71 4.43
C CYS A 20 -4.63 19.48 4.41
N LEU A 21 -3.90 20.41 3.79
CA LEU A 21 -2.43 20.40 3.79
C LEU A 21 -1.95 21.42 4.84
N MET A 22 -1.39 20.93 5.94
CA MET A 22 -0.85 21.75 7.01
C MET A 22 0.66 21.93 6.85
N ASP A 23 1.06 23.15 6.50
CA ASP A 23 2.45 23.55 6.35
C ASP A 23 3.07 24.06 7.68
N ARG A 24 4.38 24.30 7.67
CA ARG A 24 5.12 24.85 8.82
C ARG A 24 4.57 26.23 9.20
N GLY A 25 4.32 26.44 10.49
CA GLY A 25 3.82 27.72 11.03
C GLY A 25 2.31 27.79 11.24
N VAL A 26 1.56 26.75 10.85
CA VAL A 26 0.17 26.54 11.25
C VAL A 26 0.13 26.00 12.69
N ASP A 27 -0.62 26.66 13.58
CA ASP A 27 -1.02 26.06 14.85
C ASP A 27 -2.00 24.92 14.58
N ARG A 28 -1.45 23.70 14.50
CA ARG A 28 -2.19 22.49 14.18
C ARG A 28 -3.22 22.15 15.24
N GLU A 29 -2.92 22.44 16.50
CA GLU A 29 -3.84 22.20 17.61
C GLU A 29 -5.11 23.04 17.46
N ILE A 30 -4.94 24.34 17.23
CA ILE A 30 -6.08 25.24 17.02
C ILE A 30 -6.88 24.81 15.80
N PHE A 31 -6.21 24.45 14.71
CA PHE A 31 -6.89 24.01 13.49
C PHE A 31 -7.70 22.73 13.69
N LEU A 32 -7.09 21.68 14.26
CA LEU A 32 -7.75 20.40 14.52
C LEU A 32 -8.92 20.55 15.50
N ARG A 33 -8.77 21.41 16.51
CA ARG A 33 -9.85 21.69 17.47
C ARG A 33 -11.05 22.36 16.79
N ARG A 34 -10.81 23.31 15.88
CA ARG A 34 -11.88 23.94 15.09
C ARG A 34 -12.53 22.95 14.13
N LEU A 35 -11.72 22.15 13.44
CA LEU A 35 -12.21 21.13 12.54
C LEU A 35 -13.11 20.11 13.26
N ALA A 36 -12.73 19.72 14.49
CA ALA A 36 -13.52 18.82 15.32
C ALA A 36 -14.88 19.40 15.78
N SER A 37 -15.01 20.74 15.79
CA SER A 37 -16.27 21.42 16.16
C SER A 37 -17.24 21.63 15.00
N VAL A 38 -16.85 21.29 13.76
CA VAL A 38 -17.72 21.44 12.58
C VAL A 38 -18.37 20.10 12.24
N THR A 39 -19.67 20.14 11.92
CA THR A 39 -20.42 18.99 11.42
C THR A 39 -20.22 18.83 9.91
N PHE A 40 -19.98 17.60 9.47
CA PHE A 40 -19.81 17.28 8.06
C PHE A 40 -20.75 16.14 7.61
N PRO A 41 -22.05 16.40 7.49
CA PRO A 41 -23.03 15.36 7.17
C PRO A 41 -22.80 14.70 5.81
N SER A 42 -22.30 15.46 4.83
CA SER A 42 -22.09 15.02 3.44
C SER A 42 -20.68 14.54 3.12
N LEU A 43 -19.73 14.68 4.06
CA LEU A 43 -18.32 14.39 3.82
C LEU A 43 -18.10 12.88 3.65
N LYS A 44 -17.60 12.50 2.48
CA LYS A 44 -17.28 11.12 2.11
C LYS A 44 -15.80 10.80 2.20
N HIS A 45 -14.96 11.81 1.91
CA HIS A 45 -13.51 11.66 1.83
C HIS A 45 -12.82 12.73 2.64
N PHE A 46 -12.04 12.32 3.63
CA PHE A 46 -11.24 13.23 4.44
C PHE A 46 -9.77 12.89 4.30
N ALA A 47 -8.94 13.87 3.98
CA ALA A 47 -7.50 13.75 3.97
C ALA A 47 -6.88 14.90 4.75
N ILE A 48 -5.91 14.60 5.60
CA ILE A 48 -5.13 15.59 6.30
C ILE A 48 -3.66 15.18 6.29
N GLN A 49 -2.82 16.11 5.87
CA GLN A 49 -1.38 15.93 5.77
C GLN A 49 -0.67 17.02 6.55
N GLY A 50 0.21 16.64 7.48
CA GLY A 50 1.03 17.56 8.26
C GLY A 50 2.50 17.45 7.89
N ARG A 51 3.18 18.57 7.67
CA ARG A 51 4.64 18.62 7.49
C ARG A 51 5.35 19.18 8.73
N GLY A 52 6.17 18.38 9.41
CA GLY A 52 6.93 18.78 10.61
C GLY A 52 6.66 17.87 11.82
N GLU A 53 7.14 18.25 13.00
CA GLU A 53 7.06 17.45 14.24
C GLU A 53 5.66 16.94 14.54
N SER A 54 5.56 15.71 15.04
CA SER A 54 4.28 15.07 15.37
C SER A 54 3.57 15.84 16.49
N THR A 55 2.25 15.99 16.37
CA THR A 55 1.44 16.51 17.48
C THR A 55 1.26 15.40 18.50
N THR A 56 1.70 15.60 19.74
CA THR A 56 1.50 14.64 20.85
C THR A 56 0.07 14.66 21.40
N THR A 57 -0.68 15.72 21.12
CA THR A 57 -2.04 15.89 21.64
C THR A 57 -3.05 15.03 20.88
N LYS A 58 -3.83 14.24 21.64
CA LYS A 58 -4.93 13.42 21.14
C LYS A 58 -6.13 14.31 20.78
N TYR A 59 -6.52 14.36 19.50
CA TYR A 59 -7.74 15.04 19.06
C TYR A 59 -8.79 14.04 18.58
N GLU A 60 -10.00 14.18 19.11
CA GLU A 60 -11.16 13.45 18.63
C GLU A 60 -11.77 14.23 17.46
N LEU A 61 -11.28 13.96 16.25
CA LEU A 61 -11.98 14.40 15.04
C LEU A 61 -13.31 13.63 14.92
N PHE A 62 -14.33 14.28 14.36
CA PHE A 62 -15.65 13.69 14.09
C PHE A 62 -16.43 13.28 15.34
N ARG A 63 -16.28 14.05 16.44
CA ARG A 63 -17.15 13.91 17.63
C ARG A 63 -18.63 13.97 17.26
N GLU A 64 -18.96 14.87 16.35
CA GLU A 64 -20.30 15.03 15.78
C GLU A 64 -20.33 14.39 14.39
N ALA A 65 -21.41 13.66 14.11
CA ALA A 65 -21.46 12.61 13.11
C ALA A 65 -20.99 13.05 11.72
N CYS A 66 -20.02 12.31 11.17
CA CYS A 66 -19.72 12.27 9.73
C CYS A 66 -20.29 10.95 9.17
N PRO A 67 -21.63 10.80 9.10
CA PRO A 67 -22.27 9.51 8.81
C PRO A 67 -22.00 9.01 7.39
N ALA A 68 -21.65 9.92 6.48
CA ALA A 68 -21.31 9.62 5.08
C ALA A 68 -19.82 9.29 4.87
N LEU A 69 -18.97 9.40 5.89
CA LEU A 69 -17.52 9.27 5.74
C LEU A 69 -17.13 7.84 5.38
N MET A 70 -16.57 7.68 4.19
CA MET A 70 -16.19 6.40 3.60
C MET A 70 -14.68 6.18 3.61
N SER A 71 -13.89 7.25 3.50
CA SER A 71 -12.43 7.15 3.51
C SER A 71 -11.76 8.24 4.33
N VAL A 72 -10.69 7.85 5.03
CA VAL A 72 -9.81 8.76 5.76
C VAL A 72 -8.34 8.55 5.36
N HIS A 73 -7.60 9.65 5.26
CA HIS A 73 -6.17 9.64 5.02
C HIS A 73 -5.49 10.59 6.01
N PHE A 74 -4.68 10.04 6.90
CA PHE A 74 -3.89 10.78 7.88
C PHE A 74 -2.40 10.60 7.59
N ASP A 75 -1.74 11.66 7.14
CA ASP A 75 -0.29 11.65 6.89
C ASP A 75 0.43 12.69 7.75
N GLY A 76 1.55 12.28 8.37
CA GLY A 76 2.36 13.15 9.24
C GLY A 76 1.65 13.71 10.48
N ILE A 77 0.49 13.18 10.86
CA ILE A 77 -0.30 13.63 12.01
C ILE A 77 -0.78 12.42 12.81
N TYR A 78 -0.60 12.48 14.13
CA TYR A 78 -1.24 11.55 15.04
C TYR A 78 -2.66 12.03 15.33
N VAL A 79 -3.65 11.33 14.78
CA VAL A 79 -5.04 11.52 15.14
C VAL A 79 -5.53 10.22 15.77
N PRO A 80 -5.80 10.17 17.08
CA PRO A 80 -6.52 9.06 17.69
C PRO A 80 -7.96 9.17 17.22
N VAL A 81 -8.23 8.59 16.07
CA VAL A 81 -9.58 8.56 15.52
C VAL A 81 -10.31 7.39 16.14
N HIS A 82 -11.45 7.69 16.75
CA HIS A 82 -12.43 6.69 17.14
C HIS A 82 -13.15 6.18 15.89
N LEU A 83 -12.43 5.44 15.04
CA LEU A 83 -12.93 4.93 13.76
C LEU A 83 -14.23 4.12 13.93
N GLN A 84 -14.42 3.51 15.10
CA GLN A 84 -15.64 2.77 15.47
C GLN A 84 -16.93 3.60 15.43
N ARG A 85 -16.84 4.95 15.45
CA ARG A 85 -18.00 5.84 15.35
C ARG A 85 -18.40 6.17 13.91
N LEU A 86 -17.67 5.65 12.91
CA LEU A 86 -17.87 5.94 11.50
C LEU A 86 -18.45 4.72 10.77
N PRO A 87 -19.80 4.56 10.75
CA PRO A 87 -20.43 3.32 10.32
C PRO A 87 -20.24 2.98 8.83
N ARG A 88 -19.86 3.97 8.01
CA ARG A 88 -19.63 3.79 6.57
C ARG A 88 -18.15 3.77 6.18
N LEU A 89 -17.24 3.83 7.16
CA LEU A 89 -15.82 3.86 6.89
C LEU A 89 -15.35 2.51 6.33
N THR A 90 -14.76 2.57 5.14
CA THR A 90 -14.29 1.37 4.41
C THR A 90 -12.82 1.49 3.97
N ALA A 91 -12.27 2.69 3.92
CA ALA A 91 -10.88 2.92 3.51
C ALA A 91 -10.13 3.79 4.54
N VAL A 92 -8.98 3.30 4.98
CA VAL A 92 -8.13 3.97 5.97
C VAL A 92 -6.70 4.01 5.45
N HIS A 93 -6.11 5.20 5.39
CA HIS A 93 -4.69 5.39 5.19
C HIS A 93 -4.12 6.17 6.38
N MET A 94 -3.11 5.61 7.04
CA MET A 94 -2.51 6.20 8.24
C MET A 94 -0.99 6.14 8.20
N SER A 95 -0.35 7.26 8.53
CA SER A 95 1.06 7.32 8.92
C SER A 95 1.21 6.94 10.39
N CYS A 96 2.01 5.91 10.63
CA CYS A 96 2.17 5.21 11.90
C CYS A 96 3.44 5.59 12.67
N HIS A 97 3.94 6.81 12.49
CA HIS A 97 5.11 7.36 13.21
C HIS A 97 4.91 7.43 14.74
N HIS A 98 3.67 7.31 15.21
CA HIS A 98 3.31 7.34 16.63
C HIS A 98 3.34 5.96 17.29
N LEU A 99 3.59 4.87 16.55
CA LEU A 99 3.66 3.52 17.11
C LEU A 99 4.99 3.31 17.83
N LEU A 100 5.10 3.86 19.04
CA LEU A 100 6.31 3.83 19.87
C LEU A 100 6.20 2.81 21.01
N SER A 101 4.97 2.39 21.34
CA SER A 101 4.70 1.49 22.45
C SER A 101 3.70 0.39 22.08
N ARG A 102 3.65 -0.65 22.92
CA ARG A 102 2.64 -1.70 22.83
C ARG A 102 1.21 -1.14 22.95
N ASN A 103 1.00 -0.11 23.76
CA ASN A 103 -0.32 0.49 23.94
C ASN A 103 -0.79 1.19 22.65
N ASP A 104 0.11 1.85 21.92
CA ASP A 104 -0.24 2.50 20.64
C ASP A 104 -0.74 1.47 19.61
N ILE A 105 -0.11 0.29 19.60
CA ILE A 105 -0.52 -0.82 18.74
C ILE A 105 -1.87 -1.40 19.16
N GLN A 106 -2.14 -1.50 20.47
CA GLN A 106 -3.45 -1.93 20.98
C GLN A 106 -4.55 -0.93 20.62
N GLU A 107 -4.30 0.37 20.78
CA GLU A 107 -5.25 1.43 20.40
C GLU A 107 -5.56 1.37 18.89
N LEU A 108 -4.55 1.22 18.04
CA LEU A 108 -4.74 1.05 16.59
C LEU A 108 -5.58 -0.20 16.27
N ARG A 109 -5.28 -1.32 16.92
CA ARG A 109 -6.00 -2.58 16.73
C ARG A 109 -7.47 -2.46 17.11
N ASP A 110 -7.76 -1.85 18.24
CA ASP A 110 -9.14 -1.68 18.71
C ASP A 110 -9.93 -0.73 17.80
N ALA A 111 -9.28 0.31 17.27
CA ALA A 111 -9.89 1.22 16.29
C ALA A 111 -10.21 0.51 14.96
N LEU A 112 -9.31 -0.34 14.46
CA LEU A 112 -9.49 -1.03 13.17
C LEU A 112 -10.49 -2.19 13.25
N VAL A 113 -10.41 -3.04 14.28
CA VAL A 113 -11.24 -4.27 14.38
C VAL A 113 -12.73 -3.98 14.51
N GLN A 114 -13.11 -2.81 15.05
CA GLN A 114 -14.51 -2.42 15.20
C GLN A 114 -15.14 -1.87 13.92
N THR A 115 -14.41 -1.87 12.80
CA THR A 115 -14.84 -1.28 11.53
C THR A 115 -14.89 -2.30 10.40
N SER A 116 -15.71 -2.03 9.38
CA SER A 116 -15.82 -2.88 8.18
C SER A 116 -14.83 -2.43 7.09
N ILE A 117 -13.55 -2.32 7.46
CA ILE A 117 -12.50 -1.85 6.53
C ILE A 117 -12.33 -2.84 5.39
N ILE A 118 -12.31 -2.31 4.18
CA ILE A 118 -12.06 -3.02 2.92
C ILE A 118 -10.65 -2.69 2.41
N HIS A 119 -10.19 -1.46 2.64
CA HIS A 119 -8.88 -0.97 2.21
C HIS A 119 -8.10 -0.36 3.39
N LEU A 120 -6.90 -0.88 3.63
CA LEU A 120 -6.00 -0.39 4.69
C LEU A 120 -4.61 -0.10 4.12
N GLU A 121 -4.12 1.11 4.35
CA GLU A 121 -2.76 1.54 4.05
C GLU A 121 -2.07 2.03 5.32
N LEU A 122 -0.94 1.42 5.67
CA LEU A 122 -0.14 1.78 6.83
C LEU A 122 1.26 2.24 6.40
N ASN A 123 1.62 3.47 6.70
CA ASN A 123 2.96 4.00 6.44
C ASN A 123 3.79 3.97 7.73
N LEU A 124 4.70 3.00 7.82
CA LEU A 124 5.54 2.66 8.97
C LEU A 124 6.99 3.15 8.82
N LYS A 125 7.26 4.16 7.98
CA LYS A 125 8.64 4.64 7.71
C LYS A 125 9.41 5.07 8.96
N ASP A 126 8.71 5.55 9.98
CA ASP A 126 9.28 6.06 11.24
C ASP A 126 8.72 5.32 12.47
N ALA A 127 8.17 4.12 12.30
CA ALA A 127 7.68 3.32 13.42
C ALA A 127 8.86 2.63 14.14
N GLU A 128 8.89 2.70 15.47
CA GLU A 128 9.98 2.10 16.28
C GLU A 128 9.57 0.75 16.89
N MET A 129 8.28 0.58 17.22
CA MET A 129 7.79 -0.61 17.91
C MET A 129 7.50 -1.77 16.94
N ILE A 130 8.12 -2.92 17.19
CA ILE A 130 7.80 -4.17 16.48
C ILE A 130 6.45 -4.70 16.94
N TRP A 131 5.63 -5.21 16.01
CA TRP A 131 4.30 -5.74 16.29
C TRP A 131 4.34 -6.92 17.27
N PRO A 132 3.66 -6.82 18.43
CA PRO A 132 3.56 -7.92 19.38
C PRO A 132 2.74 -9.07 18.77
N PRO A 133 3.22 -10.33 18.88
CA PRO A 133 2.58 -11.48 18.23
C PRO A 133 1.21 -11.83 18.82
N ASP A 134 0.91 -11.37 20.04
CA ASP A 134 -0.34 -11.64 20.74
C ASP A 134 -1.45 -10.61 20.45
N ILE A 135 -1.13 -9.51 19.77
CA ILE A 135 -2.13 -8.53 19.32
C ILE A 135 -2.62 -8.93 17.94
N ILE A 136 -3.84 -9.46 17.86
CA ILE A 136 -4.43 -9.95 16.61
C ILE A 136 -5.34 -8.88 15.97
N PHE A 137 -5.10 -8.59 14.68
CA PHE A 137 -5.94 -7.73 13.84
C PHE A 137 -6.92 -8.59 13.04
N ASN A 138 -8.11 -8.82 13.59
CA ASN A 138 -9.17 -9.56 12.90
C ASN A 138 -9.95 -8.64 11.95
N LEU A 139 -9.63 -8.67 10.66
CA LEU A 139 -10.20 -7.80 9.62
C LEU A 139 -10.82 -8.65 8.50
N PRO A 140 -11.99 -9.30 8.74
CA PRO A 140 -12.56 -10.28 7.82
C PRO A 140 -13.05 -9.70 6.49
N THR A 141 -13.31 -8.40 6.43
CA THR A 141 -13.75 -7.68 5.23
C THR A 141 -12.61 -7.09 4.41
N LEU A 142 -11.38 -7.12 4.92
CA LEU A 142 -10.23 -6.50 4.28
C LEU A 142 -9.91 -7.21 2.96
N GLN A 143 -9.89 -6.44 1.88
CA GLN A 143 -9.58 -6.91 0.53
C GLN A 143 -8.22 -6.40 0.05
N THR A 144 -7.86 -5.18 0.44
CA THR A 144 -6.63 -4.52 0.02
C THR A 144 -5.84 -4.07 1.22
N PHE A 145 -4.62 -4.59 1.35
CA PHE A 145 -3.67 -4.16 2.35
C PHE A 145 -2.39 -3.63 1.69
N SER A 146 -1.94 -2.50 2.20
CA SER A 146 -0.76 -1.79 1.74
C SER A 146 0.07 -1.35 2.94
N MET A 147 1.39 -1.55 2.86
CA MET A 147 2.30 -1.16 3.92
C MET A 147 3.55 -0.49 3.33
N GLY A 148 3.77 0.77 3.72
CA GLY A 148 4.96 1.54 3.39
C GLY A 148 6.01 1.44 4.48
N LEU A 149 7.26 1.17 4.09
CA LEU A 149 8.34 0.86 5.01
C LEU A 149 9.61 1.63 4.65
N ARG A 150 10.47 1.84 5.65
CA ARG A 150 11.83 2.35 5.47
C ARG A 150 12.73 1.82 6.58
N GLY A 151 14.02 1.70 6.29
CA GLY A 151 15.02 1.35 7.29
C GLY A 151 15.19 -0.15 7.49
N GLU A 152 16.03 -0.48 8.46
CA GLU A 152 16.48 -1.86 8.72
C GLU A 152 15.42 -2.72 9.42
N SER A 153 14.48 -2.09 10.15
CA SER A 153 13.39 -2.78 10.85
C SER A 153 12.21 -3.18 9.94
N ALA A 154 12.19 -2.75 8.67
CA ALA A 154 11.08 -2.96 7.75
C ALA A 154 10.62 -4.43 7.67
N MET A 155 11.60 -5.34 7.67
CA MET A 155 11.42 -6.79 7.69
C MET A 155 10.67 -7.30 8.92
N LEU A 156 11.05 -6.80 10.10
CA LEU A 156 10.42 -7.16 11.37
C LEU A 156 8.99 -6.64 11.44
N HIS A 157 8.72 -5.46 10.85
CA HIS A 157 7.36 -4.94 10.76
C HIS A 157 6.48 -5.77 9.82
N ILE A 158 6.97 -6.18 8.65
CA ILE A 158 6.23 -7.08 7.76
C ILE A 158 5.94 -8.38 8.50
N THR A 159 6.97 -9.05 9.02
CA THR A 159 6.82 -10.33 9.69
C THR A 159 5.85 -10.25 10.87
N GLY A 160 6.04 -9.29 11.77
CA GLY A 160 5.19 -9.12 12.95
C GLY A 160 3.74 -8.81 12.59
N PHE A 161 3.50 -7.88 11.66
CA PHE A 161 2.13 -7.54 11.26
C PHE A 161 1.45 -8.67 10.51
N MET A 162 2.17 -9.35 9.62
CA MET A 162 1.61 -10.46 8.84
C MET A 162 1.31 -11.67 9.72
N VAL A 163 1.97 -11.84 10.87
CA VAL A 163 1.58 -12.82 11.92
C VAL A 163 0.31 -12.36 12.64
N ALA A 164 0.23 -11.08 13.01
CA ALA A 164 -0.88 -10.48 13.74
C ALA A 164 -2.18 -10.35 12.90
N LEU A 165 -2.08 -10.18 11.59
CA LEU A 165 -3.21 -9.90 10.70
C LEU A 165 -4.04 -11.16 10.42
N HIS A 166 -5.36 -11.11 10.52
CA HIS A 166 -6.27 -12.12 10.01
C HIS A 166 -7.23 -11.48 8.99
N ALA A 167 -7.03 -11.77 7.70
CA ALA A 167 -7.75 -11.14 6.60
C ALA A 167 -8.06 -12.15 5.47
N PRO A 168 -9.00 -13.09 5.67
CA PRO A 168 -9.25 -14.20 4.74
C PRO A 168 -9.69 -13.77 3.34
N ARG A 169 -10.30 -12.58 3.22
CA ARG A 169 -10.78 -12.03 1.93
C ARG A 169 -9.74 -11.15 1.23
N MET A 170 -8.54 -11.03 1.77
CA MET A 170 -7.49 -10.18 1.20
C MET A 170 -7.09 -10.71 -0.17
N SER A 171 -7.31 -9.88 -1.20
CA SER A 171 -6.97 -10.17 -2.59
C SER A 171 -5.77 -9.38 -3.09
N VAL A 172 -5.47 -8.25 -2.46
CA VAL A 172 -4.35 -7.37 -2.79
C VAL A 172 -3.48 -7.15 -1.56
N LEU A 173 -2.20 -7.47 -1.69
CA LEU A 173 -1.17 -7.20 -0.69
C LEU A 173 -0.04 -6.42 -1.36
N ALA A 174 0.41 -5.33 -0.77
CA ALA A 174 1.53 -4.60 -1.34
C ALA A 174 2.44 -4.00 -0.25
N PHE A 175 3.74 -4.19 -0.43
CA PHE A 175 4.77 -3.59 0.40
C PHE A 175 5.56 -2.58 -0.44
N THR A 176 5.85 -1.42 0.12
CA THR A 176 6.76 -0.44 -0.48
C THR A 176 7.92 -0.15 0.46
N GLY A 177 9.07 0.17 -0.11
CA GLY A 177 10.31 0.39 0.63
C GLY A 177 11.45 -0.51 0.14
N ASP A 178 12.62 -0.27 0.72
CA ASP A 178 13.83 -1.04 0.46
C ASP A 178 14.04 -2.04 1.60
N LEU A 179 14.08 -3.34 1.28
CA LEU A 179 14.40 -4.41 2.20
C LEU A 179 15.83 -4.89 2.00
N ARG A 180 16.59 -4.94 3.10
CA ARG A 180 17.90 -5.56 3.17
C ARG A 180 17.75 -6.94 3.81
N ASP A 181 18.48 -7.90 3.29
CA ASP A 181 18.59 -9.27 3.80
C ASP A 181 17.24 -9.95 4.11
N PRO A 182 16.32 -10.00 3.12
CA PRO A 182 14.93 -10.38 3.35
C PRO A 182 14.75 -11.87 3.66
N PHE A 183 15.66 -12.72 3.20
CA PHE A 183 15.44 -14.16 3.15
C PHE A 183 15.38 -14.79 4.55
N ASP A 184 16.33 -14.46 5.41
CA ASP A 184 16.49 -15.11 6.72
C ASP A 184 15.31 -14.79 7.67
N VAL A 185 14.71 -13.61 7.53
CA VAL A 185 13.63 -13.14 8.43
C VAL A 185 12.23 -13.48 7.89
N LEU A 186 12.01 -13.43 6.57
CA LEU A 186 10.68 -13.70 6.00
C LEU A 186 10.42 -15.18 5.71
N SER A 187 11.45 -15.97 5.43
CA SER A 187 11.28 -17.35 4.96
C SER A 187 10.43 -18.24 5.86
N PRO A 188 10.52 -18.21 7.21
CA PRO A 188 9.72 -19.10 8.04
C PRO A 188 8.22 -18.75 8.03
N GLN A 189 7.90 -17.48 7.76
CA GLN A 189 6.56 -16.92 7.95
C GLN A 189 5.75 -16.96 6.66
N ILE A 190 6.42 -16.73 5.53
CA ILE A 190 5.80 -16.69 4.21
C ILE A 190 5.14 -18.04 3.85
N ILE A 191 5.68 -19.17 4.31
CA ILE A 191 5.15 -20.51 3.99
C ILE A 191 3.67 -20.66 4.39
N GLY A 192 3.24 -20.06 5.50
CA GLY A 192 1.86 -20.12 5.97
C GLY A 192 0.89 -19.14 5.30
N TRP A 193 1.37 -18.24 4.43
CA TRP A 193 0.54 -17.19 3.84
C TRP A 193 -0.53 -17.73 2.90
N ARG A 194 -0.27 -18.87 2.26
CA ARG A 194 -1.23 -19.53 1.36
C ARG A 194 -2.56 -19.82 2.06
N ASP A 195 -2.48 -20.40 3.25
CA ASP A 195 -3.66 -20.82 4.02
C ASP A 195 -4.30 -19.62 4.71
N LYS A 196 -3.47 -18.63 5.08
CA LYS A 196 -3.89 -17.42 5.78
C LYS A 196 -4.61 -16.41 4.89
N PHE A 197 -4.20 -16.31 3.62
CA PHE A 197 -4.72 -15.36 2.64
C PHE A 197 -5.15 -16.08 1.34
N PRO A 198 -6.18 -16.95 1.41
CA PRO A 198 -6.56 -17.82 0.29
C PRO A 198 -7.02 -17.06 -0.95
N CYS A 199 -7.51 -15.83 -0.77
CA CYS A 199 -7.98 -14.95 -1.84
C CYS A 199 -6.87 -14.10 -2.48
N LEU A 200 -5.61 -14.19 -2.03
CA LEU A 200 -4.54 -13.31 -2.50
C LEU A 200 -4.22 -13.58 -3.98
N ARG A 201 -4.33 -12.54 -4.83
CA ARG A 201 -4.12 -12.61 -6.29
C ARG A 201 -3.24 -11.50 -6.83
N THR A 202 -3.09 -10.39 -6.09
CA THR A 202 -2.23 -9.27 -6.47
C THR A 202 -1.18 -9.05 -5.40
N PHE A 203 0.08 -9.03 -5.81
CA PHE A 203 1.19 -8.78 -4.91
C PHE A 203 2.08 -7.63 -5.42
N GLY A 204 2.23 -6.61 -4.58
CA GLY A 204 3.25 -5.58 -4.74
C GLY A 204 4.47 -5.94 -3.92
N CYS A 205 5.52 -6.42 -4.59
CA CYS A 205 6.78 -6.76 -3.96
C CYS A 205 7.51 -5.46 -3.55
N PRO A 206 8.12 -5.44 -2.35
CA PRO A 206 9.08 -4.41 -1.97
C PRO A 206 10.37 -4.59 -2.79
N ARG A 207 11.28 -3.62 -2.72
CA ARG A 207 12.59 -3.74 -3.38
C ARG A 207 13.53 -4.56 -2.51
N PHE A 208 14.05 -5.67 -3.03
CA PHE A 208 15.07 -6.49 -2.35
C PHE A 208 16.46 -6.04 -2.80
N LYS A 209 17.28 -5.47 -1.89
CA LYS A 209 18.65 -5.03 -2.25
C LYS A 209 19.63 -6.18 -2.42
N ASN A 210 19.45 -7.24 -1.63
CA ASN A 210 20.26 -8.47 -1.63
C ASN A 210 19.32 -9.68 -1.72
N GLN A 211 19.81 -10.80 -2.26
CA GLN A 211 19.08 -12.10 -2.27
C GLN A 211 17.69 -12.04 -2.92
N ALA A 212 17.50 -11.15 -3.89
CA ALA A 212 16.23 -10.95 -4.57
C ALA A 212 15.72 -12.24 -5.24
N LEU A 213 16.63 -13.03 -5.81
CA LEU A 213 16.30 -14.29 -6.49
C LEU A 213 15.71 -15.32 -5.51
N GLU A 214 16.36 -15.54 -4.38
CA GLU A 214 15.94 -16.48 -3.34
C GLU A 214 14.61 -16.04 -2.71
N ALA A 215 14.47 -14.73 -2.41
CA ALA A 215 13.24 -14.18 -1.89
C ALA A 215 12.07 -14.38 -2.86
N LEU A 216 12.25 -14.07 -4.15
CA LEU A 216 11.20 -14.25 -5.17
C LEU A 216 10.79 -15.72 -5.33
N ARG A 217 11.73 -16.67 -5.27
CA ARG A 217 11.40 -18.11 -5.29
C ARG A 217 10.52 -18.51 -4.10
N LEU A 218 10.80 -18.00 -2.90
CA LEU A 218 9.95 -18.23 -1.73
C LEU A 218 8.54 -17.65 -1.91
N PHE A 219 8.42 -16.42 -2.40
CA PHE A 219 7.12 -15.83 -2.69
C PHE A 219 6.35 -16.61 -3.76
N ALA A 220 7.05 -17.17 -4.75
CA ALA A 220 6.44 -18.03 -5.76
C ALA A 220 5.85 -19.32 -5.18
N GLN A 221 6.53 -19.91 -4.19
CA GLN A 221 6.05 -21.11 -3.49
C GLN A 221 4.87 -20.80 -2.56
N ALA A 222 4.93 -19.68 -1.84
CA ALA A 222 3.91 -19.33 -0.86
C ALA A 222 2.63 -18.72 -1.45
N ILE A 223 2.74 -18.02 -2.57
CA ILE A 223 1.60 -17.37 -3.22
C ILE A 223 1.53 -17.82 -4.69
N PRO A 224 1.33 -19.12 -4.96
CA PRO A 224 1.45 -19.68 -6.31
C PRO A 224 0.36 -19.17 -7.27
N ASN A 225 -0.78 -18.72 -6.74
CA ASN A 225 -1.97 -18.30 -7.51
C ASN A 225 -2.00 -16.81 -7.87
N LEU A 226 -0.85 -16.13 -7.83
CA LEU A 226 -0.73 -14.73 -8.25
C LEU A 226 -1.13 -14.54 -9.71
N THR A 227 -1.97 -13.54 -9.97
CA THR A 227 -2.38 -13.11 -11.32
C THR A 227 -1.79 -11.76 -11.69
N VAL A 228 -1.48 -10.92 -10.70
CA VAL A 228 -0.89 -9.60 -10.87
C VAL A 228 0.34 -9.47 -9.96
N LEU A 229 1.49 -9.17 -10.55
CA LEU A 229 2.73 -8.90 -9.81
C LEU A 229 3.23 -7.50 -10.13
N ARG A 230 3.52 -6.71 -9.09
CA ARG A 230 4.24 -5.45 -9.20
C ARG A 230 5.61 -5.58 -8.58
N TYR A 231 6.66 -5.20 -9.32
CA TYR A 231 8.04 -5.33 -8.85
C TYR A 231 8.94 -4.21 -9.36
N TYR A 232 10.09 -4.04 -8.71
CA TYR A 232 11.04 -2.94 -8.95
C TYR A 232 12.32 -3.34 -9.70
N GLU A 233 12.68 -4.63 -9.70
CA GLU A 233 13.97 -5.09 -10.25
C GLU A 233 13.79 -6.26 -11.22
N GLU A 234 14.46 -6.25 -12.37
CA GLU A 234 14.09 -7.15 -13.46
C GLU A 234 14.87 -8.45 -13.49
N ASN A 235 16.19 -8.39 -13.26
CA ASN A 235 17.09 -9.51 -13.55
C ASN A 235 16.74 -10.77 -12.75
N SER A 236 16.57 -10.64 -11.44
CA SER A 236 16.16 -11.76 -10.59
C SER A 236 14.75 -12.24 -10.93
N LEU A 237 13.83 -11.34 -11.26
CA LEU A 237 12.47 -11.71 -11.63
C LEU A 237 12.43 -12.49 -12.95
N PHE A 238 13.17 -12.05 -13.97
CA PHE A 238 13.22 -12.72 -15.27
C PHE A 238 13.77 -14.13 -15.11
N THR A 239 14.83 -14.27 -14.31
CA THR A 239 15.40 -15.57 -13.93
C THR A 239 14.32 -16.48 -13.33
N VAL A 240 13.59 -16.03 -12.31
CA VAL A 240 12.49 -16.81 -11.69
C VAL A 240 11.38 -17.16 -12.67
N LEU A 241 10.97 -16.22 -13.54
CA LEU A 241 9.87 -16.43 -14.49
C LEU A 241 10.25 -17.34 -15.66
N GLN A 242 11.54 -17.51 -15.94
CA GLN A 242 12.06 -18.36 -17.01
C GLN A 242 12.58 -19.71 -16.50
N GLU A 243 12.66 -19.92 -15.18
CA GLU A 243 13.11 -21.17 -14.58
C GLU A 243 12.13 -22.33 -14.84
N THR A 244 12.68 -23.48 -15.25
CA THR A 244 11.94 -24.74 -15.49
C THR A 244 12.46 -25.91 -14.66
N ARG A 245 13.52 -25.70 -13.85
CA ARG A 245 14.12 -26.77 -13.05
C ARG A 245 13.22 -27.11 -11.86
N GLY A 246 12.84 -28.37 -11.71
CA GLY A 246 12.16 -28.86 -10.49
C GLY A 246 10.63 -28.84 -10.51
N SER A 247 9.99 -28.99 -11.68
CA SER A 247 8.55 -29.30 -11.85
C SER A 247 7.50 -28.24 -11.50
N SER A 248 7.85 -27.02 -11.06
CA SER A 248 6.87 -25.94 -10.92
C SER A 248 7.35 -24.64 -11.55
N ILE A 249 6.60 -24.15 -12.53
CA ILE A 249 6.78 -22.83 -13.12
C ILE A 249 6.34 -21.79 -12.08
N ALA A 250 7.16 -20.77 -11.83
CA ALA A 250 6.79 -19.70 -10.92
C ALA A 250 5.57 -18.93 -11.45
N TRP A 251 4.57 -18.75 -10.58
CA TRP A 251 3.31 -18.04 -10.86
C TRP A 251 2.72 -18.40 -12.24
N PRO A 252 2.21 -19.63 -12.41
CA PRO A 252 1.65 -20.08 -13.69
C PRO A 252 0.42 -19.25 -14.13
N ASN A 253 -0.26 -18.62 -13.17
CA ASN A 253 -1.44 -17.80 -13.40
C ASN A 253 -1.13 -16.30 -13.56
N LEU A 254 0.14 -15.90 -13.53
CA LEU A 254 0.53 -14.51 -13.70
C LEU A 254 0.19 -14.04 -15.13
N ARG A 255 -0.69 -13.03 -15.23
CA ARG A 255 -1.14 -12.42 -16.48
C ARG A 255 -0.76 -10.95 -16.59
N THR A 256 -0.68 -10.25 -15.47
CA THR A 256 -0.29 -8.85 -15.44
C THR A 256 1.03 -8.68 -14.71
N LEU A 257 2.02 -8.13 -15.40
CA LEU A 257 3.31 -7.77 -14.82
C LEU A 257 3.48 -6.25 -14.84
N SER A 258 3.81 -5.69 -13.68
CA SER A 258 3.98 -4.26 -13.51
C SER A 258 5.38 -3.96 -12.98
N LEU A 259 6.21 -3.28 -13.77
CA LEU A 259 7.62 -3.02 -13.48
C LEU A 259 7.85 -1.54 -13.25
N SER A 260 8.37 -1.20 -12.06
CA SER A 260 8.66 0.17 -11.66
C SER A 260 10.16 0.43 -11.69
N TYR A 261 10.63 1.29 -12.59
CA TYR A 261 12.04 1.62 -12.70
C TYR A 261 12.38 2.86 -11.87
N PRO A 262 13.52 2.87 -11.17
CA PRO A 262 14.23 4.12 -10.92
C PRO A 262 14.67 4.69 -12.28
N ARG A 263 14.50 6.00 -12.50
CA ARG A 263 14.77 6.68 -13.79
C ARG A 263 16.15 6.40 -14.40
N ASP A 264 17.09 5.93 -13.59
CA ASP A 264 18.51 5.77 -13.95
C ASP A 264 19.00 4.30 -13.98
N LEU A 265 18.12 3.31 -13.77
CA LEU A 265 18.52 1.89 -13.55
C LEU A 265 17.88 0.89 -14.52
N CYS A 266 17.35 1.34 -15.66
CA CYS A 266 16.83 0.42 -16.69
C CYS A 266 17.98 -0.30 -17.40
N CYS A 267 18.38 -1.46 -16.87
CA CYS A 267 19.44 -2.28 -17.44
C CYS A 267 18.94 -3.27 -18.51
N SER A 268 17.64 -3.59 -18.54
CA SER A 268 17.12 -4.57 -19.49
C SER A 268 16.86 -3.96 -20.86
N THR A 269 17.32 -4.66 -21.90
CA THR A 269 17.01 -4.32 -23.29
C THR A 269 15.60 -4.79 -23.65
N SER A 270 14.96 -4.16 -24.65
CA SER A 270 13.70 -4.66 -25.22
C SER A 270 13.77 -6.13 -25.65
N ALA A 271 14.96 -6.62 -26.01
CA ALA A 271 15.19 -8.03 -26.35
C ALA A 271 15.00 -8.97 -25.16
N ALA A 272 15.43 -8.60 -23.95
CA ALA A 272 15.22 -9.40 -22.75
C ALA A 272 13.72 -9.57 -22.44
N PHE A 273 12.94 -8.50 -22.61
CA PHE A 273 11.48 -8.54 -22.50
C PHE A 273 10.83 -9.46 -23.52
N VAL A 274 11.17 -9.30 -24.79
CA VAL A 274 10.67 -10.16 -25.87
C VAL A 274 10.98 -11.63 -25.55
N GLN A 275 12.20 -11.91 -25.07
CA GLN A 275 12.60 -13.26 -24.72
C GLN A 275 11.80 -13.80 -23.52
N LEU A 276 11.59 -13.02 -22.47
CA LEU A 276 10.75 -13.39 -21.33
C LEU A 276 9.32 -13.77 -21.79
N LEU A 277 8.70 -12.90 -22.60
CA LEU A 277 7.34 -13.09 -23.08
C LEU A 277 7.22 -14.31 -23.99
N LYS A 278 8.18 -14.52 -24.92
CA LYS A 278 8.25 -15.72 -25.77
C LYS A 278 8.39 -16.99 -24.92
N THR A 279 9.28 -16.96 -23.94
CA THR A 279 9.54 -18.09 -23.03
C THR A 279 8.28 -18.45 -22.25
N ARG A 280 7.63 -17.47 -21.61
CA ARG A 280 6.38 -17.65 -20.87
C ARG A 280 5.23 -18.17 -21.74
N LYS A 281 5.10 -17.65 -22.96
CA LYS A 281 4.11 -18.14 -23.94
C LYS A 281 4.38 -19.57 -24.36
N ALA A 282 5.65 -19.93 -24.62
CA ALA A 282 6.04 -21.29 -24.96
C ALA A 282 5.76 -22.29 -23.84
N PHE A 283 5.83 -21.85 -22.57
CA PHE A 283 5.46 -22.66 -21.42
C PHE A 283 3.95 -22.73 -21.15
N GLY A 284 3.10 -22.06 -21.94
CA GLY A 284 1.65 -22.04 -21.71
C GLY A 284 1.19 -21.08 -20.60
N HIS A 285 2.06 -20.18 -20.14
CA HIS A 285 1.77 -19.22 -19.07
C HIS A 285 2.02 -17.78 -19.54
N PRO A 286 1.28 -17.28 -20.56
CA PRO A 286 1.54 -15.97 -21.13
C PRO A 286 1.35 -14.86 -20.10
N ILE A 287 2.17 -13.81 -20.22
CA ILE A 287 1.90 -12.50 -19.64
C ILE A 287 1.11 -11.74 -20.71
N GLU A 288 -0.07 -11.26 -20.36
CA GLU A 288 -1.01 -10.61 -21.28
C GLU A 288 -0.89 -9.08 -21.21
N VAL A 289 -0.63 -8.55 -20.01
CA VAL A 289 -0.53 -7.12 -19.75
C VAL A 289 0.83 -6.81 -19.14
N LEU A 290 1.55 -5.89 -19.77
CA LEU A 290 2.84 -5.39 -19.27
C LEU A 290 2.74 -3.88 -19.01
N MET A 291 2.92 -3.49 -17.76
CA MET A 291 2.90 -2.10 -17.31
C MET A 291 4.32 -1.66 -16.94
N LEU A 292 4.87 -0.64 -17.59
CA LEU A 292 6.23 -0.15 -17.35
C LEU A 292 6.20 1.30 -16.87
N TYR A 293 6.65 1.58 -15.63
CA TYR A 293 6.68 2.95 -15.08
C TYR A 293 8.03 3.62 -15.35
N SER A 294 8.05 4.83 -15.91
CA SER A 294 9.26 5.65 -16.21
C SER A 294 10.17 5.12 -17.31
N PHE A 295 9.60 4.34 -18.23
CA PHE A 295 10.33 3.89 -19.40
C PHE A 295 10.53 5.04 -20.39
N HIS A 296 11.74 5.62 -20.40
CA HIS A 296 12.14 6.67 -21.34
C HIS A 296 12.71 6.03 -22.61
N SER A 297 11.85 5.50 -23.47
CA SER A 297 12.30 5.03 -24.77
C SER A 297 11.31 5.37 -25.87
N ARG A 298 11.72 6.26 -26.76
CA ARG A 298 11.10 6.51 -28.07
C ARG A 298 11.27 5.33 -29.05
N LYS A 299 11.88 4.22 -28.62
CA LYS A 299 12.14 3.03 -29.43
C LYS A 299 11.60 1.80 -28.72
N PHE A 300 10.28 1.70 -28.64
CA PHE A 300 9.68 0.39 -28.46
C PHE A 300 9.91 -0.43 -29.73
N ASN A 301 10.39 -1.66 -29.57
CA ASN A 301 10.41 -2.61 -30.66
C ASN A 301 8.95 -2.90 -31.03
N GLU A 302 8.57 -2.74 -32.30
CA GLU A 302 7.22 -3.08 -32.81
C GLU A 302 6.83 -4.52 -32.43
N GLU A 303 7.82 -5.41 -32.40
CA GLU A 303 7.65 -6.79 -31.94
C GLU A 303 7.12 -6.85 -30.51
N LEU A 304 7.65 -6.03 -29.60
CA LEU A 304 7.20 -6.02 -28.21
C LEU A 304 5.74 -5.53 -28.12
N ILE A 305 5.38 -4.45 -28.81
CA ILE A 305 4.00 -3.91 -28.88
C ILE A 305 3.01 -4.97 -29.40
N SER A 306 3.44 -5.78 -30.37
CA SER A 306 2.57 -6.82 -30.95
C SER A 306 2.31 -8.02 -30.01
N MET A 307 3.12 -8.20 -28.97
CA MET A 307 3.07 -9.40 -28.12
C MET A 307 2.17 -9.27 -26.90
N VAL A 308 1.94 -8.06 -26.38
CA VAL A 308 1.19 -7.83 -25.14
C VAL A 308 0.43 -6.51 -25.19
N HIS A 309 -0.64 -6.40 -24.40
CA HIS A 309 -1.32 -5.13 -24.20
C HIS A 309 -0.44 -4.20 -23.36
N PHE A 310 -0.12 -3.03 -23.94
CA PHE A 310 0.62 -1.98 -23.25
C PHE A 310 -0.33 -0.94 -22.69
N GLU A 311 -0.29 -0.78 -21.37
CA GLU A 311 -0.91 0.35 -20.69
C GLU A 311 0.18 1.33 -20.25
N PRO A 312 0.37 2.46 -20.96
CA PRO A 312 1.29 3.49 -20.53
C PRO A 312 0.71 4.17 -19.28
N ILE A 313 1.43 4.06 -18.15
CA ILE A 313 1.02 4.73 -16.91
C ILE A 313 1.65 6.12 -16.88
N ARG A 314 0.80 7.16 -16.89
CA ARG A 314 1.24 8.55 -16.73
C ARG A 314 1.70 8.76 -15.28
N TYR A 315 2.83 9.43 -15.13
CA TYR A 315 3.50 9.70 -13.86
C TYR A 315 2.76 10.80 -13.08
N ASP A 316 1.68 10.44 -12.39
CA ASP A 316 1.07 11.30 -11.38
C ASP A 316 1.24 10.64 -10.00
N LYS A 317 2.43 10.84 -9.41
CA LYS A 317 2.83 10.53 -8.02
C LYS A 317 2.71 9.05 -7.58
N GLU A 318 3.43 8.74 -6.51
CA GLU A 318 3.64 7.39 -5.97
C GLU A 318 2.31 6.66 -5.71
N TRP A 319 2.22 5.40 -6.17
CA TRP A 319 1.04 4.52 -6.06
C TRP A 319 -0.24 5.08 -6.72
N PRO A 320 -0.99 4.30 -7.52
CA PRO A 320 -2.42 4.52 -7.58
C PRO A 320 -2.99 4.13 -6.21
N SER A 321 -2.84 4.99 -5.20
CA SER A 321 -3.88 5.08 -4.19
C SER A 321 -5.13 5.43 -4.98
N SER A 322 -6.20 4.65 -4.81
CA SER A 322 -7.46 4.84 -5.54
C SER A 322 -8.20 6.12 -5.10
N SER A 323 -7.48 7.19 -4.78
CA SER A 323 -8.01 8.45 -4.29
C SER A 323 -7.60 9.61 -5.20
N SER A 324 -8.62 10.16 -5.85
CA SER A 324 -8.74 11.58 -6.21
C SER A 324 -7.95 12.07 -7.42
N ARG A 325 -8.62 12.19 -8.56
CA ARG A 325 -8.36 13.31 -9.48
C ARG A 325 -8.81 14.58 -8.76
N SER A 326 -7.88 15.30 -8.13
CA SER A 326 -8.12 16.66 -7.67
C SER A 326 -8.03 17.60 -8.87
N PHE A 327 -9.10 18.33 -9.14
CA PHE A 327 -9.02 19.56 -9.94
C PHE A 327 -8.41 20.63 -9.03
N GLU A 328 -7.25 21.15 -9.43
CA GLU A 328 -6.75 22.42 -8.89
C GLU A 328 -7.60 23.55 -9.48
N ILE A 329 -8.12 24.44 -8.62
CA ILE A 329 -8.58 25.78 -9.01
C ILE A 329 -7.44 26.74 -8.77
#